data_AF-A0A3D5X913-F1
#
_entry.id   AF-A0A3D5X913-F1
#
_cell.length_a   1.000
_cell.length_b   1.000
_cell.length_c   1.000
_cell.angle_alpha   90.00
_cell.angle_beta   90.00
_cell.angle_gamma   90.00
#
_symmetry.space_group_name_H-M   'P 1'
#
loop_
_entity.id
_entity.type
_entity.pdbx_description
1 polymer ?
#
loop_
_entity_poly.entity_id
_entity_poly.type
_entity_poly.pdbx_seq_one_letter_code
_entity_poly.pdbx_strand_id
1 'polypeptide(L)'
;RQRYWGEPFPIYYKDGMPYTIDEDKLPLVLPEIDAYLPTEKGEPPLGRAKNWQTTQGYPYELSTMPGFAGSSAYYLRYMDPKNDKGLVSKEANEYWENVDLYIGGTEHATGHLVYSRFWNKFLYDLGHVCKNEPFKKLINQGMVQGRSSFVYR
;
A
#
# COMPACT_ATOMS: atom_id res chain seq x y z
N ARG A 1 -8.78 -1.17 6.24
CA ARG A 1 -8.77 -2.51 6.86
C ARG A 1 -8.82 -2.31 8.36
N GLN A 2 -9.62 -3.09 9.08
CA GLN A 2 -9.71 -3.02 10.55
C GLN A 2 -8.61 -3.89 11.18
N ARG A 3 -7.35 -3.56 10.88
CA ARG A 3 -6.14 -4.27 11.30
C ARG A 3 -5.07 -3.25 11.67
N TYR A 4 -4.20 -3.60 12.61
CA TYR A 4 -3.11 -2.73 13.04
C TYR A 4 -2.01 -2.59 11.96
N TRP A 5 -1.57 -3.72 11.39
CA TRP A 5 -0.39 -3.73 10.53
C TRP A 5 -0.72 -3.30 9.09
N GLY A 6 -0.61 -2.00 8.84
CA GLY A 6 -0.74 -1.37 7.53
C GLY A 6 -0.55 0.13 7.63
N GLU A 7 -0.47 0.81 6.49
CA GLU A 7 -0.32 2.26 6.44
C GLU A 7 -1.60 2.96 6.91
N PRO A 8 -1.55 3.93 7.85
CA PRO A 8 -2.71 4.74 8.21
C PRO A 8 -3.26 5.48 6.99
N PHE A 9 -4.59 5.53 6.83
CA PHE A 9 -5.19 6.44 5.86
C PHE A 9 -4.95 7.90 6.32
N PRO A 10 -4.50 8.81 5.45
CA PRO A 10 -4.26 10.21 5.81
C PRO A 10 -5.57 11.00 5.84
N ILE A 11 -6.54 10.53 6.63
CA ILE A 11 -7.89 11.07 6.75
C ILE A 11 -8.19 11.35 8.23
N TYR A 12 -8.84 12.49 8.49
CA TYR A 12 -9.43 12.81 9.79
C TYR A 12 -10.91 13.19 9.64
N TYR A 13 -11.66 13.12 10.74
CA TYR A 13 -13.09 13.40 10.76
C TYR A 13 -13.38 14.67 11.58
N LYS A 14 -13.95 15.68 10.93
CA LYS A 14 -14.45 16.90 11.59
C LYS A 14 -15.96 16.93 11.45
N ASP A 15 -16.66 16.96 12.59
CA ASP A 15 -18.12 16.98 12.65
C ASP A 15 -18.78 15.84 11.84
N GLY A 16 -18.15 14.67 11.83
CA GLY A 16 -18.58 13.48 11.09
C GLY A 16 -18.18 13.45 9.60
N MET A 17 -17.60 14.53 9.07
CA MET A 17 -17.17 14.61 7.66
C MET A 17 -15.67 14.28 7.50
N PRO A 18 -15.28 13.50 6.47
CA PRO A 18 -13.88 13.15 6.23
C PRO A 18 -13.12 14.27 5.52
N TYR A 19 -11.87 14.48 5.91
CA TYR A 19 -10.93 15.43 5.32
C TYR A 19 -9.55 14.79 5.18
N THR A 20 -8.80 15.18 4.15
CA THR A 20 -7.41 14.76 3.96
C THR A 20 -6.47 15.56 4.85
N ILE A 21 -5.42 14.91 5.33
CA ILE A 21 -4.28 15.57 5.97
C ILE A 21 -3.52 16.38 4.93
N ASP A 22 -3.00 17.53 5.33
CA ASP A 22 -2.12 18.36 4.49
C ASP A 22 -0.83 17.60 4.12
N GLU A 23 -0.33 17.77 2.91
CA GLU A 23 0.85 17.02 2.40
C GLU A 23 2.10 17.25 3.25
N ASP A 24 2.27 18.44 3.83
CA ASP A 24 3.41 18.81 4.68
C ASP A 24 3.39 18.14 6.07
N LYS A 25 2.26 17.53 6.44
CA LYS A 25 2.09 16.75 7.67
C LYS A 25 2.23 15.25 7.44
N LEU A 26 2.51 14.82 6.21
CA LEU A 26 2.83 13.43 5.92
C LEU A 26 4.30 13.12 6.27
N PRO A 27 4.63 11.87 6.64
CA PRO A 27 3.73 10.73 6.76
C PRO A 27 2.93 10.72 8.07
N LEU A 28 1.69 10.23 8.02
CA LEU A 28 0.95 9.85 9.22
C LEU A 28 1.52 8.52 9.75
N VAL A 29 2.36 8.60 10.77
CA VAL A 29 3.09 7.45 11.32
C VAL A 29 2.14 6.53 12.09
N LEU A 30 2.25 5.21 11.86
CA LEU A 30 1.50 4.20 12.61
C LEU A 30 1.88 4.29 14.10
N PRO A 31 0.92 4.51 15.02
CA PRO A 31 1.20 4.72 16.43
C PRO A 31 1.40 3.39 17.15
N GLU A 32 2.22 3.37 18.20
CA GLU A 32 2.28 2.22 19.09
C GLU A 32 0.97 2.08 19.90
N ILE A 33 0.52 0.84 20.08
CA ILE A 33 -0.69 0.48 20.85
C ILE A 33 -0.40 -0.67 21.82
N ASP A 34 -1.27 -0.84 22.81
CA ASP A 34 -1.13 -1.84 23.87
C ASP A 34 -1.53 -3.27 23.44
N ALA A 35 -2.43 -3.40 22.45
CA ALA A 35 -2.85 -4.69 21.91
C ALA A 35 -3.34 -4.58 20.46
N TYR A 36 -3.20 -5.65 19.69
CA TYR A 36 -3.54 -5.68 18.25
C TYR A 36 -4.96 -6.18 17.94
N LEU A 37 -5.73 -6.49 18.98
CA LEU A 37 -7.12 -6.90 18.88
C LEU A 37 -8.04 -5.67 18.86
N PRO A 38 -9.28 -5.80 18.34
CA PRO A 38 -10.30 -4.77 18.48
C PRO A 38 -10.43 -4.24 19.93
N THR A 39 -10.92 -3.02 20.07
CA THR A 39 -11.28 -2.48 21.40
C THR A 39 -12.46 -3.27 21.99
N GLU A 40 -12.72 -3.09 23.29
CA GLU A 40 -13.90 -3.70 23.94
C GLU A 40 -15.23 -3.25 23.30
N LYS A 41 -15.24 -2.07 22.68
CA LYS A 41 -16.38 -1.52 21.93
C LYS A 41 -16.48 -2.05 20.49
N GLY A 42 -15.55 -2.90 20.07
CA GLY A 42 -15.49 -3.47 18.72
C GLY A 42 -14.84 -2.57 17.67
N GLU A 43 -14.13 -1.52 18.08
CA GLU A 43 -13.45 -0.61 17.15
C GLU A 43 -12.16 -1.26 16.60
N PRO A 44 -11.63 -0.80 15.45
CA PRO A 44 -10.36 -1.27 14.92
C PRO A 44 -9.21 -1.10 15.93
N PRO A 45 -8.10 -1.85 15.81
CA PRO A 45 -6.98 -1.77 16.75
C PRO A 45 -6.42 -0.35 16.96
N LEU A 46 -6.46 0.52 15.94
CA LEU A 46 -6.02 1.92 16.08
C LEU A 46 -6.88 2.75 17.05
N GLY A 47 -8.09 2.31 17.39
CA GLY A 47 -8.89 2.92 18.46
C GLY A 47 -8.25 2.85 19.84
N ARG A 48 -7.20 2.03 20.01
CA ARG A 48 -6.39 1.93 21.24
C ARG A 48 -5.28 2.99 21.32
N ALA A 49 -4.98 3.67 20.21
CA ALA A 49 -3.88 4.62 20.15
C ALA A 49 -4.16 5.86 21.01
N LYS A 50 -3.19 6.22 21.86
CA LYS A 50 -3.28 7.41 22.72
C LYS A 50 -3.10 8.67 21.86
N ASN A 51 -3.97 9.66 22.05
CA ASN A 51 -3.93 10.94 21.33
C ASN A 51 -3.97 10.78 19.79
N TRP A 52 -4.70 9.79 19.28
CA TRP A 52 -4.88 9.57 17.84
C TRP A 52 -5.84 10.59 17.20
N GLN A 53 -5.37 11.82 17.10
CA GLN A 53 -6.13 12.97 16.63
C GLN A 53 -5.20 14.06 16.08
N THR A 54 -5.75 14.92 15.23
CA THR A 54 -5.09 16.14 14.73
C THR A 54 -4.74 17.10 15.87
N THR A 55 -3.88 18.10 15.58
CA THR A 55 -3.57 19.19 16.51
C THR A 55 -4.80 19.98 16.98
N GLN A 56 -5.88 19.97 16.20
CA GLN A 56 -7.15 20.63 16.49
C GLN A 56 -8.12 19.73 17.27
N GLY A 57 -7.74 18.49 17.60
CA GLY A 57 -8.56 17.55 18.35
C GLY A 57 -9.54 16.71 17.52
N TYR A 58 -9.44 16.75 16.18
CA TYR A 58 -10.26 15.90 15.32
C TYR A 58 -9.68 14.49 15.19
N PRO A 59 -10.48 13.42 15.37
CA PRO A 59 -10.01 12.04 15.31
C PRO A 59 -9.55 11.62 13.91
N TYR A 60 -8.49 10.85 13.83
CA TYR A 60 -8.01 10.22 12.58
C TYR A 60 -8.82 8.95 12.24
N GLU A 61 -8.78 8.54 10.97
CA GLU A 61 -9.27 7.23 10.53
C GLU A 61 -8.59 6.09 11.32
N LEU A 62 -9.38 5.06 11.65
CA LEU A 62 -8.94 3.91 12.45
C LEU A 62 -8.59 2.69 11.57
N SER A 63 -8.91 2.77 10.29
CA SER A 63 -8.54 1.80 9.27
C SER A 63 -7.14 2.04 8.74
N THR A 64 -6.48 0.95 8.35
CA THR A 64 -5.22 0.97 7.60
C THR A 64 -5.43 0.54 6.15
N MET A 65 -4.53 0.94 5.26
CA MET A 65 -4.55 0.50 3.87
C MET A 65 -4.34 -1.03 3.77
N PRO A 66 -4.93 -1.71 2.77
CA PRO A 66 -4.63 -3.12 2.53
C PRO A 66 -3.20 -3.27 1.98
N GLY A 67 -2.56 -4.41 2.19
CA GLY A 67 -1.19 -4.65 1.68
C GLY A 67 -1.02 -4.54 0.16
N PHE A 68 -2.12 -4.58 -0.61
CA PHE A 68 -2.08 -4.28 -2.05
C PHE A 68 -1.77 -2.81 -2.37
N ALA A 69 -1.97 -1.87 -1.43
CA ALA A 69 -1.60 -0.48 -1.62
C ALA A 69 -0.08 -0.35 -1.84
N GLY A 70 0.72 -0.97 -0.98
CA GLY A 70 2.18 -0.99 -1.15
C GLY A 70 2.65 -1.80 -2.37
N SER A 71 2.05 -2.97 -2.62
CA SER A 71 2.51 -3.83 -3.72
C SER A 71 2.07 -3.39 -5.12
N SER A 72 1.24 -2.36 -5.27
CA SER A 72 0.76 -1.94 -6.60
C SER A 72 1.72 -1.02 -7.36
N ALA A 73 2.65 -0.36 -6.66
CA ALA A 73 3.56 0.63 -7.25
C ALA A 73 5.03 0.44 -6.84
N TYR A 74 5.36 -0.65 -6.13
CA TYR A 74 6.70 -0.89 -5.59
C TYR A 74 7.81 -0.93 -6.66
N TYR A 75 7.49 -1.39 -7.89
CA TYR A 75 8.46 -1.44 -8.99
C TYR A 75 8.96 -0.05 -9.39
N LEU A 76 8.12 0.99 -9.27
CA LEU A 76 8.55 2.39 -9.45
C LEU A 76 9.50 2.82 -8.34
N ARG A 77 9.21 2.42 -7.10
CA ARG A 77 10.09 2.76 -5.98
C ARG A 77 11.47 2.12 -6.11
N TYR A 78 11.59 0.96 -6.74
CA TYR A 78 12.90 0.36 -7.03
C TYR A 78 13.71 1.12 -8.08
N MET A 79 13.07 1.91 -8.95
CA MET A 79 13.79 2.79 -9.89
C MET A 79 14.50 3.93 -9.16
N ASP A 80 13.95 4.39 -8.04
CA ASP A 80 14.44 5.54 -7.28
C ASP A 80 14.20 5.42 -5.76
N PRO A 81 14.87 4.49 -5.07
CA PRO A 81 14.50 4.08 -3.70
C PRO A 81 14.87 5.09 -2.62
N LYS A 82 15.69 6.09 -2.95
CA LYS A 82 16.19 7.10 -1.99
C LYS A 82 15.53 8.47 -2.16
N ASN A 83 14.59 8.61 -3.09
CA ASN A 83 13.89 9.87 -3.32
C ASN A 83 12.90 10.17 -2.19
N ASP A 84 13.05 11.30 -1.53
CA ASP A 84 12.20 11.77 -0.44
C ASP A 84 11.16 12.81 -0.92
N LYS A 85 11.17 13.19 -2.20
CA LYS A 85 10.30 14.20 -2.81
C LYS A 85 9.15 13.63 -3.62
N GLY A 86 9.14 12.33 -3.86
CA GLY A 86 8.09 11.67 -4.64
C GLY A 86 8.25 10.17 -4.75
N LEU A 87 7.31 9.55 -5.47
CA LEU A 87 7.30 8.10 -5.70
C LEU A 87 8.51 7.64 -6.53
N VAL A 88 8.79 8.38 -7.61
CA VAL A 88 9.90 8.18 -8.55
C VAL A 88 10.24 9.52 -9.22
N SER A 89 11.53 9.80 -9.46
CA SER A 89 11.94 10.98 -10.24
C SER A 89 11.63 10.81 -11.73
N LYS A 90 11.49 11.93 -12.43
CA LYS A 90 11.24 11.91 -13.88
C LYS A 90 12.39 11.22 -14.62
N GLU A 91 13.61 11.52 -14.22
CA GLU A 91 14.84 10.98 -14.82
C GLU A 91 14.91 9.46 -14.65
N ALA A 92 14.63 8.94 -13.45
CA ALA A 92 14.64 7.50 -13.20
C ALA A 92 13.50 6.78 -13.94
N ASN A 93 12.31 7.37 -13.97
CA ASN A 93 11.15 6.84 -14.68
C ASN A 93 11.37 6.82 -16.21
N GLU A 94 11.95 7.86 -16.79
CA GLU A 94 12.28 7.89 -18.23
C GLU A 94 13.44 6.94 -18.60
N TYR A 95 14.37 6.69 -17.66
CA TYR A 95 15.46 5.74 -17.88
C TYR A 95 15.00 4.29 -17.82
N TRP A 96 14.25 3.92 -16.77
CA TRP A 96 13.80 2.53 -16.57
C TRP A 96 12.51 2.19 -17.31
N GLU A 97 11.67 3.20 -17.59
CA GLU A 97 10.37 3.10 -18.24
C GLU A 97 9.38 2.14 -17.55
N ASN A 98 9.50 0.85 -17.81
CA ASN A 98 8.67 -0.21 -17.28
C ASN A 98 9.47 -1.51 -17.10
N VAL A 99 8.89 -2.50 -16.44
CA VAL A 99 9.58 -3.78 -16.25
C VAL A 99 9.52 -4.59 -17.53
N ASP A 100 10.68 -4.90 -18.13
CA ASP A 100 10.76 -5.70 -19.35
C ASP A 100 10.21 -7.12 -19.17
N LEU A 101 10.58 -7.78 -18.07
CA LEU A 101 10.15 -9.14 -17.74
C LEU A 101 9.75 -9.23 -16.28
N TYR A 102 8.47 -9.45 -16.03
CA TYR A 102 7.90 -9.73 -14.72
C TYR A 102 7.64 -11.23 -14.56
N ILE A 103 8.15 -11.82 -13.48
CA ILE A 103 7.99 -13.25 -13.17
C ILE A 103 7.26 -13.37 -11.83
N GLY A 104 6.12 -14.07 -11.82
CA GLY A 104 5.32 -14.26 -10.61
C GLY A 104 4.23 -15.32 -10.81
N GLY A 105 3.74 -15.95 -9.75
CA GLY A 105 2.80 -17.07 -9.90
C GLY A 105 1.42 -16.65 -10.43
N THR A 106 0.67 -17.61 -10.97
CA THR A 106 -0.65 -17.34 -11.58
C THR A 106 -1.70 -16.87 -10.57
N GLU A 107 -1.49 -17.12 -9.27
CA GLU A 107 -2.35 -16.67 -8.18
C GLU A 107 -2.53 -15.15 -8.13
N HIS A 108 -1.62 -14.38 -8.73
CA HIS A 108 -1.67 -12.92 -8.75
C HIS A 108 -2.46 -12.34 -9.94
N ALA A 109 -2.96 -13.17 -10.86
CA ALA A 109 -3.61 -12.75 -12.10
C ALA A 109 -4.81 -11.81 -11.89
N THR A 110 -5.66 -12.09 -10.90
CA THR A 110 -6.89 -11.31 -10.63
C THR A 110 -6.74 -10.31 -9.48
N GLY A 111 -5.59 -10.30 -8.81
CA GLY A 111 -5.30 -9.42 -7.67
C GLY A 111 -4.21 -8.41 -8.02
N HIS A 112 -3.01 -8.65 -7.49
CA HIS A 112 -1.85 -7.76 -7.62
C HIS A 112 -1.58 -7.28 -9.07
N LEU A 113 -1.71 -8.15 -10.08
CA LEU A 113 -1.47 -7.74 -11.47
C LEU A 113 -2.52 -6.75 -11.99
N VAL A 114 -3.79 -6.91 -11.59
CA VAL A 114 -4.85 -5.95 -11.92
C VAL A 114 -4.61 -4.62 -11.19
N TYR A 115 -4.30 -4.67 -9.90
CA TYR A 115 -4.07 -3.45 -9.11
C TYR A 115 -2.84 -2.68 -9.58
N SER A 116 -1.74 -3.35 -9.91
CA SER A 116 -0.53 -2.68 -10.42
C SER A 116 -0.79 -1.98 -11.75
N ARG A 117 -1.56 -2.62 -12.64
CA ARG A 117 -1.98 -1.99 -13.90
C ARG A 117 -2.88 -0.78 -13.67
N PHE A 118 -3.86 -0.89 -12.77
CA PHE A 118 -4.73 0.23 -12.41
C PHE A 118 -3.92 1.42 -11.88
N TRP A 119 -3.03 1.18 -10.90
CA TRP A 119 -2.17 2.22 -10.33
C TRP A 119 -1.25 2.85 -11.37
N ASN A 120 -0.64 2.05 -12.25
CA ASN A 120 0.18 2.57 -13.33
C ASN A 120 -0.62 3.49 -14.27
N LYS A 121 -1.85 3.10 -14.65
CA LYS A 121 -2.71 3.91 -15.51
C LYS A 121 -3.12 5.22 -14.85
N PHE A 122 -3.52 5.15 -13.58
CA PHE A 122 -3.81 6.34 -12.78
C PHE A 122 -2.61 7.30 -12.75
N LEU A 123 -1.41 6.78 -12.48
CA LEU A 123 -0.18 7.59 -12.47
C LEU A 123 0.21 8.09 -13.86
N TYR A 124 -0.10 7.34 -14.92
CA TYR A 124 0.15 7.74 -16.31
C TYR A 124 -0.77 8.90 -16.72
N ASP A 125 -2.06 8.82 -16.36
CA ASP A 125 -3.04 9.87 -16.62
C ASP A 125 -2.68 11.17 -15.88
N LEU A 126 -2.05 11.07 -14.71
CA LEU A 126 -1.49 12.20 -13.96
C LEU A 126 -0.11 12.69 -14.47
N GLY A 127 0.50 11.98 -15.43
CA GLY A 127 1.81 12.33 -15.98
C GLY A 127 3.02 11.98 -15.09
N HIS A 128 2.84 11.12 -14.08
CA HIS A 128 3.92 10.68 -13.17
C HIS A 128 4.75 9.52 -13.72
N VAL A 129 4.20 8.70 -14.61
CA VAL A 129 4.93 7.58 -15.26
C VAL A 129 4.87 7.73 -16.78
N CYS A 130 5.92 7.27 -17.48
CA CYS A 130 6.06 7.52 -18.94
C CYS A 130 5.48 6.39 -19.82
N LYS A 131 5.09 5.25 -19.22
CA LYS A 131 4.45 4.13 -19.93
C LYS A 131 3.07 3.81 -19.35
N ASN A 132 2.13 3.45 -20.22
CA ASN A 132 0.75 3.13 -19.87
C ASN A 132 0.58 1.70 -19.29
N GLU A 133 1.60 0.84 -19.40
CA GLU A 133 1.59 -0.50 -18.79
C GLU A 133 2.91 -0.75 -18.01
N PRO A 134 2.83 -1.29 -16.78
CA PRO A 134 3.98 -1.44 -15.89
C PRO A 134 4.87 -2.64 -16.25
N PHE A 135 4.34 -3.64 -16.95
CA PHE A 135 5.04 -4.88 -17.26
C PHE A 135 4.91 -5.18 -18.77
N LYS A 136 6.04 -5.24 -19.48
CA LYS A 136 6.06 -5.50 -20.93
C LYS A 136 5.85 -6.97 -21.26
N LYS A 137 6.44 -7.87 -20.47
CA LYS A 137 6.24 -9.31 -20.55
C LYS A 137 5.99 -9.88 -19.16
N LEU A 138 4.96 -10.70 -19.04
CA LEU A 138 4.65 -11.47 -17.84
C LEU A 138 4.92 -12.96 -18.11
N ILE A 139 5.63 -13.62 -17.22
CA ILE A 139 5.76 -15.08 -17.20
C ILE A 139 5.27 -15.59 -15.84
N ASN A 140 4.33 -16.52 -15.87
CA ASN A 140 3.91 -17.23 -14.67
C ASN A 140 4.65 -18.55 -14.52
N GLN A 141 5.52 -18.65 -13.51
CA GLN A 141 6.22 -19.89 -13.20
C GLN A 141 5.27 -20.93 -12.62
N GLY A 142 5.58 -22.21 -12.85
CA GLY A 142 4.91 -23.33 -12.17
C GLY A 142 5.29 -23.41 -10.69
N MET A 143 4.43 -24.05 -9.89
CA MET A 143 4.68 -24.26 -8.47
C MET A 143 5.68 -25.39 -8.24
N VAL A 144 6.64 -25.16 -7.35
CA VAL A 144 7.48 -26.25 -6.81
C VAL A 144 6.65 -27.04 -5.81
N GLN A 145 6.54 -28.34 -6.01
CA GLN A 145 5.75 -29.22 -5.14
C GLN A 145 6.60 -29.85 -4.03
N GLY A 146 5.95 -30.24 -2.93
CA GLY A 146 6.56 -30.96 -1.82
C GLY A 146 5.61 -32.00 -1.25
N ARG A 147 6.16 -33.01 -0.56
CA ARG A 147 5.35 -34.06 0.07
C ARG A 147 4.86 -33.60 1.44
N SER A 148 3.55 -33.38 1.56
CA SER A 148 2.88 -33.29 2.85
C SER A 148 2.52 -34.70 3.35
N SER A 149 2.84 -35.04 4.59
CA SER A 149 2.51 -36.35 5.18
C SER A 149 1.91 -36.17 6.56
N PHE A 150 0.85 -36.92 6.85
CA PHE A 150 0.31 -37.02 8.20
C PHE A 150 1.27 -37.87 9.04
N VAL A 151 1.71 -37.33 10.17
CA VAL A 151 2.42 -38.09 11.20
C VAL A 151 1.41 -38.37 12.29
N TYR A 152 1.05 -39.65 12.46
CA TYR A 152 0.26 -40.09 13.60
C TYR A 152 1.22 -40.31 14.77
N ARG A 153 0.90 -39.75 15.93
CA ARG A 153 1.65 -39.92 17.17
C ARG A 153 0.95 -40.94 18.07
#